data_AF-A0A7C2N3B2-F1
#
_entry.id   AF-A0A7C2N3B2-F1
#
_cell.length_a   1.000
_cell.length_b   1.000
_cell.length_c   1.000
_cell.angle_alpha   90.00
_cell.angle_beta   90.00
_cell.angle_gamma   90.00
#
_symmetry.space_group_name_H-M   'P 1'
#
loop_
_entity.id
_entity.type
_entity.pdbx_description
1 polymer ?
#
loop_
_entity_poly.entity_id
_entity_poly.type
_entity_poly.pdbx_seq_one_letter_code
_entity_poly.pdbx_strand_id
1 'polypeptide(L)'
;MERTRINCLRFIIVILIIFTHVNPVSSQNNETRVRISKIRINGAKAVSKKEIEEKIGTEFPSIKPWVKDPEFDEEILRDDMIRIKRLYGNHGYYDAKAEYKLKYNERRDRVEITINIEEGKPVILTELNMNMEGELTEDERKTILDSVPLKGGKPFSPIKYQETKGLISNILSDIGYPKSVVEGEALVNRKEKWAKVNFQIDPGSLYRFGSTQVEGNEEVETSVITREAAFKEGEMYSTKKLNDTRARIFRLDLFSSVLTDVDFDEDQKIANIVIRVRERKSGSVRVGVGYGTEDLFRGQIIWTQRNFFGGGRRVELAGRFSFLTQIAEAKFTQPYIIGGDSELTGIFSLFRDDFPSFTSKNAIGTLGMRKRFGEVFNAYGSFNVQHSQLSNISNAVEEFIEGEDFFLTFFSFTLERNTTDSIFNPTRGTVATASLESSFKALGSDVDYLLGTIELKVYRELFHDVVFAKRLTLGVIQPFGDTDTLGVPIFKRFFAGGSTTMRGFPFQKLGPLAANDDPIGGNSLLLGSFEIRFPIYKSFGGVAFLDYGNVYSKEFDFKLDEIKYAVGTGLRYNTLIGPLRVDFGYALNPEPGIGRFQFFLSIGQAF
;
A
#
# COMPACT_ATOMS: atom_id res chain seq x y z
N MET A 1 18.50 -35.81 16.69
CA MET A 1 18.23 -34.43 16.20
C MET A 1 19.49 -33.60 15.90
N GLU A 2 20.72 -34.06 16.17
CA GLU A 2 21.94 -33.28 15.86
C GLU A 2 22.48 -33.44 14.41
N ARG A 3 22.15 -34.52 13.70
CA ARG A 3 22.63 -34.74 12.32
C ARG A 3 21.95 -33.89 11.24
N THR A 4 20.79 -33.31 11.53
CA THR A 4 20.02 -32.50 10.56
C THR A 4 20.47 -31.03 10.53
N ARG A 5 21.11 -30.52 11.60
CA ARG A 5 21.61 -29.14 11.69
C ARG A 5 22.86 -28.89 10.83
N ILE A 6 23.67 -29.92 10.58
CA ILE A 6 24.92 -29.79 9.81
C ILE A 6 24.69 -29.80 8.29
N ASN A 7 23.60 -30.42 7.81
CA ASN A 7 23.29 -30.48 6.38
C ASN A 7 22.61 -29.21 5.84
N CYS A 8 21.92 -28.44 6.70
CA CYS A 8 21.31 -27.16 6.29
C CYS A 8 22.37 -26.08 6.00
N LEU A 9 23.48 -26.08 6.75
CA LEU A 9 24.60 -25.16 6.52
C LEU A 9 25.37 -25.48 5.22
N ARG A 10 25.44 -26.76 4.84
CA ARG A 10 26.05 -27.19 3.57
C ARG A 10 25.18 -26.90 2.34
N PHE A 11 23.85 -26.89 2.48
CA PHE A 11 22.95 -26.54 1.38
C PHE A 11 22.94 -25.03 1.09
N ILE A 12 23.14 -24.18 2.11
CA ILE A 12 23.25 -22.72 1.96
C ILE A 12 24.58 -22.32 1.27
N ILE A 13 25.65 -23.09 1.45
CA ILE A 13 26.94 -22.83 0.79
C ILE A 13 26.91 -23.25 -0.69
N VAL A 14 26.11 -24.26 -1.07
CA VAL A 14 26.04 -24.73 -2.47
C VAL A 14 25.16 -23.84 -3.35
N ILE A 15 24.16 -23.14 -2.80
CA ILE A 15 23.32 -22.18 -3.57
C ILE A 15 23.97 -20.78 -3.67
N LEU A 16 24.92 -20.44 -2.79
CA LEU A 16 25.69 -19.18 -2.90
C LEU A 16 26.88 -19.23 -3.87
N ILE A 17 27.22 -20.40 -4.43
CA ILE A 17 28.42 -20.58 -5.27
C ILE A 17 28.09 -20.68 -6.79
N ILE A 18 26.82 -20.69 -7.21
CA ILE A 18 26.44 -20.83 -8.65
C ILE A 18 26.10 -19.48 -9.32
N PHE A 19 26.74 -18.38 -8.89
CA PHE A 19 26.76 -17.12 -9.64
C PHE A 19 28.16 -16.51 -9.68
N THR A 20 29.16 -17.32 -10.06
CA THR A 20 30.42 -16.76 -10.57
C THR A 20 30.22 -16.44 -12.05
N HIS A 21 29.78 -15.23 -12.35
CA HIS A 21 29.94 -14.65 -13.68
C HIS A 21 31.44 -14.55 -14.00
N VAL A 22 31.88 -15.31 -15.00
CA VAL A 22 33.15 -15.10 -15.68
C VAL A 22 32.97 -13.88 -16.58
N ASN A 23 33.40 -12.71 -16.11
CA ASN A 23 33.58 -11.57 -17.00
C ASN A 23 34.88 -11.78 -17.78
N PRO A 24 34.87 -11.67 -19.13
CA PRO A 24 36.11 -11.60 -19.88
C PRO A 24 36.83 -10.31 -19.47
N VAL A 25 38.05 -10.46 -18.96
CA VAL A 25 38.97 -9.34 -18.72
C VAL A 25 39.39 -8.80 -20.08
N SER A 26 38.68 -7.79 -20.58
CA SER A 26 39.27 -6.86 -21.52
C SER A 26 40.20 -5.95 -20.72
N SER A 27 41.47 -5.89 -21.13
CA SER A 27 42.44 -4.95 -20.60
C SER A 27 42.03 -3.54 -21.05
N GLN A 28 41.16 -2.89 -20.28
CA GLN A 28 40.99 -1.44 -20.34
C GLN A 28 41.89 -0.80 -19.29
N ASN A 29 42.66 0.19 -19.73
CA ASN A 29 43.56 1.00 -18.94
C ASN A 29 42.96 1.36 -17.57
N ASN A 30 43.73 1.11 -16.51
CA ASN A 30 43.43 1.54 -15.15
C ASN A 30 43.61 3.07 -15.05
N GLU A 31 42.66 3.84 -15.59
CA GLU A 31 42.46 5.21 -15.13
C GLU A 31 41.91 5.13 -13.71
N THR A 32 42.58 5.80 -12.77
CA THR A 32 42.17 5.83 -11.37
C THR A 32 40.82 6.55 -11.28
N ARG A 33 39.73 5.78 -11.19
CA ARG A 33 38.37 6.35 -11.13
C ARG A 33 38.19 7.14 -9.84
N VAL A 34 38.08 8.45 -9.96
CA VAL A 34 37.83 9.37 -8.85
C VAL A 34 36.41 9.15 -8.34
N ARG A 35 36.21 9.12 -7.02
CA ARG A 35 34.87 9.01 -6.40
C ARG A 35 34.48 10.23 -5.59
N ILE A 36 33.19 10.51 -5.55
CA ILE A 36 32.63 11.66 -4.83
C ILE A 36 32.48 11.31 -3.36
N SER A 37 33.31 11.90 -2.50
CA SER A 37 33.27 11.67 -1.05
C SER A 37 32.25 12.53 -0.31
N LYS A 38 31.93 13.71 -0.84
CA LYS A 38 31.00 14.67 -0.23
C LYS A 38 30.56 15.72 -1.23
N ILE A 39 29.29 16.12 -1.17
CA ILE A 39 28.75 17.28 -1.89
C ILE A 39 28.23 18.28 -0.87
N ARG A 40 28.62 19.55 -1.00
CA ARG A 40 28.07 20.67 -0.21
C ARG A 40 27.38 21.65 -1.14
N ILE A 41 26.12 21.96 -0.85
CA ILE A 41 25.38 23.04 -1.51
C ILE A 41 25.30 24.24 -0.57
N ASN A 42 25.87 25.36 -1.01
CA ASN A 42 25.85 26.65 -0.32
C ASN A 42 24.98 27.64 -1.12
N GLY A 43 24.31 28.55 -0.40
CA GLY A 43 23.54 29.63 -1.01
C GLY A 43 22.12 29.26 -1.47
N ALA A 44 21.72 27.99 -1.37
CA ALA A 44 20.34 27.56 -1.63
C ALA A 44 19.38 27.95 -0.50
N LYS A 45 18.59 29.00 -0.72
CA LYS A 45 17.55 29.52 0.19
C LYS A 45 16.16 29.45 -0.44
N ALA A 46 16.03 29.78 -1.72
CA ALA A 46 14.77 29.85 -2.44
C ALA A 46 14.30 28.48 -2.96
N VAL A 47 15.24 27.59 -3.29
CA VAL A 47 14.99 26.21 -3.73
C VAL A 47 15.58 25.26 -2.70
N SER A 48 14.85 24.19 -2.38
CA SER A 48 15.32 23.23 -1.38
C SER A 48 16.51 22.41 -1.91
N LYS A 49 17.43 22.02 -1.02
CA LYS A 49 18.58 21.19 -1.39
C LYS A 49 18.17 19.85 -1.99
N LYS A 50 17.08 19.27 -1.47
CA LYS A 50 16.52 18.00 -1.95
C LYS A 50 16.03 18.14 -3.39
N GLU A 51 15.34 19.22 -3.72
CA GLU A 51 14.87 19.47 -5.07
C GLU A 51 16.03 19.70 -6.06
N ILE A 52 17.11 20.35 -5.61
CA ILE A 52 18.35 20.45 -6.40
C ILE A 52 18.93 19.06 -6.66
N GLU A 53 19.05 18.24 -5.62
CA GLU A 53 19.55 16.86 -5.71
C GLU A 53 18.73 16.00 -6.69
N GLU A 54 17.40 16.09 -6.65
CA GLU A 54 16.51 15.35 -7.55
C GLU A 54 16.58 15.80 -9.03
N LYS A 55 17.15 16.99 -9.31
CA LYS A 55 17.18 17.59 -10.65
C LYS A 55 18.57 17.60 -11.28
N ILE A 56 19.60 17.21 -10.55
CA ILE A 56 20.96 17.07 -11.08
C ILE A 56 21.28 15.59 -11.38
N GLY A 57 22.30 15.35 -12.20
CA GLY A 57 22.75 14.01 -12.57
C GLY A 57 23.89 13.50 -11.70
N THR A 58 24.62 14.40 -11.03
CA THR A 58 25.66 14.04 -10.07
C THR A 58 25.02 13.33 -8.88
N GLU A 59 25.34 12.04 -8.73
CA GLU A 59 24.86 11.24 -7.61
C GLU A 59 25.50 11.68 -6.29
N PHE A 60 24.68 11.76 -5.23
CA PHE A 60 25.18 12.10 -3.90
C PHE A 60 25.75 10.85 -3.21
N PRO A 61 26.87 11.00 -2.47
CA PRO A 61 27.39 9.91 -1.66
C PRO A 61 26.38 9.48 -0.61
N SER A 62 26.19 8.17 -0.47
CA SER A 62 25.25 7.62 0.50
C SER A 62 25.78 7.82 1.92
N ILE A 63 24.89 8.13 2.87
CA ILE A 63 25.21 8.14 4.31
C ILE A 63 25.59 6.73 4.81
N LYS A 64 25.30 5.69 4.01
CA LYS A 64 25.48 4.29 4.37
C LYS A 64 26.92 3.81 4.09
N PRO A 65 27.68 3.36 5.10
CA PRO A 65 29.11 3.05 4.95
C PRO A 65 29.44 1.84 4.06
N TRP A 66 28.45 1.02 3.68
CA TRP A 66 28.61 -0.14 2.80
C TRP A 66 28.27 0.16 1.32
N VAL A 67 27.75 1.34 1.00
CA VAL A 67 27.50 1.75 -0.38
C VAL A 67 28.77 2.41 -0.92
N LYS A 68 29.24 1.98 -2.08
CA LYS A 68 30.39 2.63 -2.73
C LYS A 68 29.99 4.04 -3.14
N ASP A 69 30.85 5.00 -2.80
CA ASP A 69 30.73 6.37 -3.26
C ASP A 69 30.61 6.42 -4.81
N PRO A 70 29.76 7.30 -5.35
CA PRO A 70 29.55 7.38 -6.79
C PRO A 70 30.81 7.84 -7.52
N GLU A 71 30.95 7.42 -8.77
CA GLU A 71 32.06 7.86 -9.63
C GLU A 71 31.88 9.34 -9.99
N PHE A 72 32.99 10.08 -9.98
CA PHE A 72 33.00 11.48 -10.33
C PHE A 72 33.12 11.65 -11.84
N ASP A 73 32.13 12.31 -12.43
CA ASP A 73 32.13 12.77 -13.80
C ASP A 73 32.00 14.29 -13.82
N GLU A 74 33.05 14.97 -14.28
CA GLU A 74 33.07 16.43 -14.32
C GLU A 74 32.16 17.01 -15.42
N GLU A 75 31.92 16.27 -16.50
CA GLU A 75 31.02 16.70 -17.57
C GLU A 75 29.58 16.74 -17.06
N ILE A 76 29.15 15.69 -16.34
CA ILE A 76 27.84 15.67 -15.66
C ILE A 76 27.73 16.83 -14.68
N LEU A 77 28.76 17.09 -13.87
CA LEU A 77 28.74 18.19 -12.90
C LEU A 77 28.66 19.59 -13.56
N ARG A 78 29.29 19.77 -14.73
CA ARG A 78 29.18 21.01 -15.52
C ARG A 78 27.77 21.21 -16.05
N ASP A 79 27.17 20.16 -16.58
CA ASP A 79 25.76 20.17 -17.02
C ASP A 79 24.81 20.45 -15.86
N ASP A 80 25.12 19.95 -14.67
CA ASP A 80 24.33 20.19 -13.47
C ASP A 80 24.31 21.66 -13.07
N MET A 81 25.37 22.43 -13.30
CA MET A 81 25.33 23.88 -13.07
C MET A 81 24.30 24.57 -13.98
N ILE A 82 24.12 24.07 -15.21
CA ILE A 82 23.10 24.56 -16.14
C ILE A 82 21.70 24.13 -15.67
N ARG A 83 21.54 22.89 -15.20
CA ARG A 83 20.28 22.37 -14.64
C ARG A 83 19.85 23.16 -13.41
N ILE A 84 20.77 23.47 -12.49
CA ILE A 84 20.52 24.32 -11.32
C ILE A 84 20.07 25.71 -11.74
N LYS A 85 20.78 26.37 -12.67
CA LYS A 85 20.38 27.69 -13.19
C LYS A 85 18.97 27.66 -13.77
N ARG A 86 18.62 26.61 -14.53
CA ARG A 86 17.28 26.42 -15.10
C ARG A 86 16.22 26.18 -14.02
N LEU A 87 16.53 25.37 -13.02
CA LEU A 87 15.65 25.12 -11.86
C LEU A 87 15.32 26.42 -11.12
N TYR A 88 16.33 27.25 -10.88
CA TYR A 88 16.16 28.58 -10.31
C TYR A 88 15.37 29.53 -11.21
N GLY A 89 15.64 29.52 -12.52
CA GLY A 89 14.84 30.26 -13.50
C GLY A 89 13.37 29.87 -13.49
N ASN A 90 13.06 28.59 -13.29
CA ASN A 90 11.69 28.10 -13.13
C ASN A 90 11.01 28.58 -11.84
N HIS A 91 11.79 29.04 -10.86
CA HIS A 91 11.33 29.67 -9.61
C HIS A 91 11.39 31.20 -9.66
N GLY A 92 11.73 31.81 -10.80
CA GLY A 92 11.79 33.26 -11.00
C GLY A 92 13.16 33.89 -10.79
N TYR A 93 14.18 33.10 -10.52
CA TYR A 93 15.55 33.55 -10.25
C TYR A 93 16.41 33.40 -11.51
N TYR A 94 16.14 34.24 -12.53
CA TYR A 94 16.76 34.12 -13.85
C TYR A 94 18.26 34.44 -13.89
N ASP A 95 18.74 35.20 -12.92
CA ASP A 95 20.15 35.60 -12.83
C ASP A 95 20.93 34.73 -11.85
N ALA A 96 20.34 33.59 -11.47
CA ALA A 96 21.02 32.63 -10.63
C ALA A 96 22.32 32.17 -11.29
N LYS A 97 23.38 32.06 -10.49
CA LYS A 97 24.65 31.48 -10.86
C LYS A 97 24.91 30.26 -10.01
N ALA A 98 25.50 29.25 -10.62
CA ALA A 98 25.93 28.04 -9.96
C ALA A 98 27.36 27.75 -10.44
N GLU A 99 28.26 27.60 -9.48
CA GLU A 99 29.67 27.29 -9.69
C GLU A 99 30.08 26.19 -8.71
N TYR A 100 31.05 25.36 -9.10
CA TYR A 100 31.56 24.30 -8.24
C TYR A 100 33.06 24.47 -7.96
N LYS A 101 33.49 23.96 -6.80
CA LYS A 101 34.90 23.78 -6.43
C LYS A 101 35.15 22.32 -6.12
N LEU A 102 36.27 21.79 -6.62
CA LEU A 102 36.71 20.43 -6.37
C LEU A 102 37.87 20.42 -5.38
N LYS A 103 37.80 19.57 -4.36
CA LYS A 103 38.90 19.32 -3.43
C LYS A 103 39.24 17.83 -3.45
N TYR A 104 40.37 17.49 -4.07
CA TYR A 104 40.88 16.13 -4.10
C TYR A 104 41.60 15.79 -2.80
N ASN A 105 41.57 14.51 -2.41
CA ASN A 105 42.45 14.00 -1.37
C ASN A 105 43.90 13.81 -1.89
N GLU A 106 44.84 13.52 -0.99
CA GLU A 106 46.28 13.35 -1.34
C GLU A 106 46.51 12.28 -2.41
N ARG A 107 45.71 11.21 -2.41
CA ARG A 107 45.80 10.10 -3.37
C ARG A 107 45.10 10.37 -4.70
N ARG A 108 44.37 11.50 -4.82
CA ARG A 108 43.55 11.91 -5.98
C ARG A 108 42.52 10.87 -6.45
N ASP A 109 42.16 9.91 -5.60
CA ASP A 109 41.14 8.90 -5.86
C ASP A 109 39.76 9.31 -5.30
N ARG A 110 39.70 10.41 -4.53
CA ARG A 110 38.44 10.97 -3.99
C ARG A 110 38.37 12.48 -4.16
N VAL A 111 37.17 13.00 -4.38
CA VAL A 111 36.87 14.43 -4.52
C VAL A 111 35.73 14.86 -3.59
N GLU A 112 35.86 16.03 -2.97
CA GLU A 112 34.77 16.76 -2.32
C GLU A 112 34.32 17.90 -3.25
N ILE A 113 33.02 17.95 -3.54
CA ILE A 113 32.41 18.94 -4.43
C ILE A 113 31.72 20.00 -3.56
N THR A 114 32.02 21.27 -3.78
CA THR A 114 31.28 22.38 -3.19
C THR A 114 30.60 23.18 -4.28
N ILE A 115 29.27 23.09 -4.35
CA ILE A 115 28.42 23.88 -5.25
C ILE A 115 28.03 25.16 -4.50
N ASN A 116 28.41 26.31 -5.06
CA ASN A 116 28.05 27.62 -4.56
C ASN A 116 27.00 28.22 -5.50
N ILE A 117 25.84 28.55 -4.94
CA ILE A 117 24.72 29.12 -5.67
C ILE A 117 24.56 30.58 -5.25
N GLU A 118 24.59 31.48 -6.22
CA GLU A 118 24.17 32.86 -6.05
C GLU A 118 22.79 32.98 -6.69
N GLU A 119 21.73 33.10 -5.88
CA GLU A 119 20.34 33.04 -6.39
C GLU A 119 19.97 34.27 -7.23
N GLY A 120 20.59 35.42 -6.94
CA GLY A 120 20.19 36.71 -7.51
C GLY A 120 18.85 37.19 -6.97
N LYS A 121 18.38 38.34 -7.49
CA LYS A 121 17.06 38.87 -7.17
C LYS A 121 16.00 38.17 -8.03
N PRO A 122 14.87 37.72 -7.43
CA PRO A 122 13.79 37.14 -8.20
C PRO A 122 13.10 38.20 -9.06
N VAL A 123 12.55 37.76 -10.19
CA VAL A 123 11.54 38.52 -10.91
C VAL A 123 10.21 38.34 -10.18
N ILE A 124 9.64 39.44 -9.68
CA ILE A 124 8.38 39.43 -8.93
C ILE A 124 7.21 39.63 -9.88
N LEU A 125 6.16 38.82 -9.75
CA LEU A 125 4.90 39.02 -10.44
C LEU A 125 4.19 40.23 -9.84
N THR A 126 4.27 41.39 -10.49
CA THR A 126 3.68 42.64 -9.99
C THR A 126 2.22 42.79 -10.37
N GLU A 127 1.81 42.17 -11.47
CA GLU A 127 0.46 42.29 -12.02
C GLU A 127 0.00 40.92 -12.53
N LEU A 128 -1.19 40.52 -12.11
CA LEU A 128 -1.86 39.30 -12.53
C LEU A 128 -3.30 39.66 -12.87
N ASN A 129 -3.58 39.80 -14.16
CA ASN A 129 -4.92 40.08 -14.65
C ASN A 129 -5.51 38.79 -15.21
N MET A 130 -6.71 38.45 -14.75
CA MET A 130 -7.50 37.33 -15.27
C MET A 130 -8.80 37.90 -15.81
N ASN A 131 -8.80 38.16 -17.10
CA ASN A 131 -9.97 38.66 -17.81
C ASN A 131 -10.84 37.45 -18.17
N MET A 132 -11.94 37.30 -17.45
CA MET A 132 -12.88 36.19 -17.61
C MET A 132 -14.12 36.72 -18.32
N GLU A 133 -14.28 36.31 -19.58
CA GLU A 133 -15.44 36.64 -20.40
C GLU A 133 -16.64 35.73 -20.06
N GLY A 134 -17.81 36.03 -20.64
CA GLY A 134 -19.01 35.19 -20.52
C GLY A 134 -19.72 35.25 -19.16
N GLU A 135 -20.77 34.44 -19.03
CA GLU A 135 -21.69 34.42 -17.88
C GLU A 135 -21.23 33.45 -16.77
N LEU A 136 -19.97 33.58 -16.31
CA LEU A 136 -19.53 32.90 -15.09
C LEU A 136 -20.11 33.59 -13.86
N THR A 137 -20.63 32.81 -12.92
CA THR A 137 -21.09 33.29 -11.61
C THR A 137 -19.93 33.82 -10.77
N GLU A 138 -20.23 34.68 -9.79
CA GLU A 138 -19.22 35.22 -8.87
C GLU A 138 -18.51 34.12 -8.09
N ASP A 139 -19.21 33.06 -7.71
CA ASP A 139 -18.63 31.92 -6.98
C ASP A 139 -17.67 31.11 -7.86
N GLU A 140 -17.98 30.91 -9.15
CA GLU A 140 -17.09 30.23 -10.10
C GLU A 140 -15.83 31.07 -10.36
N ARG A 141 -16.00 32.38 -10.58
CA ARG A 141 -14.88 33.32 -10.74
C ARG A 141 -13.97 33.28 -9.53
N LYS A 142 -14.54 33.36 -8.32
CA LYS A 142 -13.80 33.28 -7.06
C LYS A 142 -13.07 31.94 -6.92
N THR A 143 -13.74 30.83 -7.23
CA THR A 143 -13.14 29.49 -7.17
C THR A 143 -11.90 29.39 -8.07
N ILE A 144 -11.96 29.94 -9.28
CA ILE A 144 -10.82 29.99 -10.20
C ILE A 144 -9.68 30.84 -9.60
N LEU A 145 -9.98 32.07 -9.16
CA LEU A 145 -8.99 33.00 -8.59
C LEU A 145 -8.28 32.42 -7.36
N ASP A 146 -9.01 31.74 -6.49
CA ASP A 146 -8.48 31.15 -5.26
C ASP A 146 -7.61 29.92 -5.56
N SER A 147 -8.00 29.10 -6.54
CA SER A 147 -7.37 27.81 -6.84
C SER A 147 -6.02 27.91 -7.59
N VAL A 148 -5.78 28.98 -8.36
CA VAL A 148 -4.58 29.06 -9.21
C VAL A 148 -3.28 29.23 -8.40
N PRO A 149 -2.19 28.51 -8.78
CA PRO A 149 -0.91 28.55 -8.04
C PRO A 149 -0.12 29.85 -8.24
N LEU A 150 -0.37 30.58 -9.34
CA LEU A 150 0.25 31.85 -9.63
C LEU A 150 -0.43 32.99 -8.83
N LYS A 151 0.35 33.75 -8.05
CA LYS A 151 -0.16 34.83 -7.18
C LYS A 151 0.70 36.10 -7.31
N GLY A 152 0.04 37.25 -7.36
CA GLY A 152 0.71 38.56 -7.35
C GLY A 152 1.57 38.76 -6.09
N GLY A 153 2.66 39.51 -6.22
CA GLY A 153 3.63 39.77 -5.15
C GLY A 153 4.58 38.61 -4.82
N LYS A 154 4.53 37.50 -5.58
CA LYS A 154 5.43 36.34 -5.43
C LYS A 154 6.41 36.24 -6.62
N PRO A 155 7.52 35.49 -6.49
CA PRO A 155 8.39 35.19 -7.63
C PRO A 155 7.61 34.57 -8.79
N PHE A 156 7.82 35.08 -10.00
CA PHE A 156 7.19 34.56 -11.21
C PHE A 156 7.77 33.18 -11.57
N SER A 157 6.91 32.20 -11.83
CA SER A 157 7.31 30.85 -12.22
C SER A 157 6.66 30.46 -13.54
N PRO A 158 7.45 30.14 -14.59
CA PRO A 158 6.93 29.59 -15.84
C PRO A 158 6.15 28.28 -15.65
N ILE A 159 6.53 27.46 -14.67
CA ILE A 159 5.83 26.22 -14.34
C ILE A 159 4.44 26.55 -13.79
N LYS A 160 4.37 27.42 -12.77
CA LYS A 160 3.08 27.84 -12.19
C LYS A 160 2.19 28.56 -13.21
N TYR A 161 2.78 29.28 -14.15
CA TYR A 161 2.05 29.90 -15.26
C TYR A 161 1.33 28.85 -16.12
N GLN A 162 2.01 27.77 -16.53
CA GLN A 162 1.38 26.69 -17.30
C GLN A 162 0.38 25.89 -16.46
N GLU A 163 0.70 25.61 -15.19
CA GLU A 163 -0.21 24.95 -14.25
C GLU A 163 -1.49 25.76 -14.05
N THR A 164 -1.39 27.10 -13.92
CA THR A 164 -2.54 27.99 -13.85
C THR A 164 -3.43 27.82 -15.08
N LYS A 165 -2.89 27.82 -16.31
CA LYS A 165 -3.69 27.63 -17.54
C LYS A 165 -4.45 26.30 -17.52
N GLY A 166 -3.74 25.21 -17.23
CA GLY A 166 -4.32 23.87 -17.18
C GLY A 166 -5.37 23.73 -16.08
N LEU A 167 -5.13 24.30 -14.90
CA LEU A 167 -6.07 24.24 -13.78
C LEU A 167 -7.34 25.02 -14.07
N ILE A 168 -7.24 26.22 -14.65
CA ILE A 168 -8.42 27.00 -15.08
C ILE A 168 -9.25 26.18 -16.06
N SER A 169 -8.62 25.62 -17.10
CA SER A 169 -9.31 24.80 -18.11
C SER A 169 -9.98 23.57 -17.49
N ASN A 170 -9.33 22.90 -16.53
CA ASN A 170 -9.91 21.76 -15.82
C ASN A 170 -11.12 22.17 -14.95
N ILE A 171 -11.01 23.27 -14.20
CA ILE A 171 -12.12 23.80 -13.38
C ILE A 171 -13.32 24.13 -14.28
N LEU A 172 -13.10 24.88 -15.36
CA LEU A 172 -14.13 25.23 -16.34
C LEU A 172 -14.75 23.97 -16.94
N SER A 173 -13.92 23.01 -17.37
CA SER A 173 -14.39 21.73 -17.88
C SER A 173 -15.21 20.93 -16.87
N ASP A 174 -14.94 21.05 -15.57
CA ASP A 174 -15.63 20.31 -14.51
C ASP A 174 -16.98 20.92 -14.13
N ILE A 175 -17.18 22.22 -14.39
CA ILE A 175 -18.44 22.93 -14.17
C ILE A 175 -19.29 23.05 -15.45
N GLY A 176 -18.87 22.44 -16.56
CA GLY A 176 -19.68 22.30 -17.77
C GLY A 176 -19.14 22.98 -19.02
N TYR A 177 -17.94 23.56 -18.99
CA TYR A 177 -17.31 24.25 -20.12
C TYR A 177 -16.14 23.44 -20.71
N PRO A 178 -16.39 22.32 -21.42
CA PRO A 178 -15.34 21.41 -21.90
C PRO A 178 -14.42 22.02 -22.98
N LYS A 179 -14.89 23.06 -23.67
CA LYS A 179 -14.19 23.70 -24.79
C LYS A 179 -13.66 25.08 -24.43
N SER A 180 -13.40 25.33 -23.14
CA SER A 180 -12.83 26.59 -22.66
C SER A 180 -11.49 26.89 -23.33
N VAL A 181 -11.29 28.14 -23.72
CA VAL A 181 -10.01 28.64 -24.24
C VAL A 181 -9.36 29.51 -23.18
N VAL A 182 -8.17 29.10 -22.73
CA VAL A 182 -7.36 29.86 -21.77
C VAL A 182 -6.09 30.31 -22.47
N GLU A 183 -6.07 31.57 -22.88
CA GLU A 183 -4.89 32.22 -23.44
C GLU A 183 -4.18 33.05 -22.37
N GLY A 184 -2.89 33.21 -22.54
CA GLY A 184 -2.09 33.97 -21.59
C GLY A 184 -0.88 34.56 -22.25
N GLU A 185 -0.52 35.75 -21.80
CA GLU A 185 0.72 36.44 -22.14
C GLU A 185 1.45 36.79 -20.85
N ALA A 186 2.76 36.52 -20.83
CA ALA A 186 3.64 36.84 -19.72
C ALA A 186 4.77 37.75 -20.21
N LEU A 187 4.78 38.99 -19.74
CA LEU A 187 5.85 39.95 -19.99
C LEU A 187 6.84 39.87 -18.82
N VAL A 188 8.08 39.47 -19.11
CA VAL A 188 9.11 39.23 -18.09
C VAL A 188 10.26 40.21 -18.28
N ASN A 189 10.37 41.20 -17.39
CA ASN A 189 11.50 42.13 -17.38
C ASN A 189 12.58 41.64 -16.41
N ARG A 190 13.60 40.97 -16.96
CA ARG A 190 14.72 40.45 -16.19
C ARG A 190 15.60 41.55 -15.58
N LYS A 191 15.67 42.74 -16.19
CA LYS A 191 16.52 43.84 -15.72
C LYS A 191 15.89 44.54 -14.53
N GLU A 192 14.61 44.89 -14.65
CA GLU A 192 13.85 45.61 -13.61
C GLU A 192 13.19 44.69 -12.59
N LYS A 193 13.31 43.37 -12.74
CA LYS A 193 12.86 42.36 -11.77
C LYS A 193 11.35 42.31 -11.55
N TRP A 194 10.57 42.58 -12.60
CA TRP A 194 9.13 42.44 -12.56
C TRP A 194 8.62 41.57 -13.71
N ALA A 195 7.48 40.91 -13.47
CA ALA A 195 6.69 40.23 -14.48
C ALA A 195 5.24 40.69 -14.40
N LYS A 196 4.57 40.71 -15.55
CA LYS A 196 3.13 40.94 -15.67
C LYS A 196 2.53 39.79 -16.45
N VAL A 197 1.41 39.28 -15.97
CA VAL A 197 0.70 38.18 -16.62
C VAL A 197 -0.74 38.60 -16.85
N ASN A 198 -1.19 38.45 -18.09
CA ASN A 198 -2.56 38.66 -18.50
C ASN A 198 -3.10 37.33 -19.03
N PHE A 199 -4.14 36.80 -18.39
CA PHE A 199 -4.91 35.67 -18.92
C PHE A 199 -6.20 36.19 -19.54
N GLN A 200 -6.51 35.70 -20.74
CA GLN A 200 -7.80 35.82 -21.39
C GLN A 200 -8.49 34.47 -21.30
N ILE A 201 -9.62 34.44 -20.62
CA ILE A 201 -10.35 33.22 -20.27
C ILE A 201 -11.72 33.32 -20.93
N ASP A 202 -11.88 32.57 -22.02
CA ASP A 202 -13.17 32.34 -22.64
C ASP A 202 -13.70 30.97 -22.19
N PRO A 203 -14.73 30.92 -21.34
CA PRO A 203 -15.33 29.66 -20.93
C PRO A 203 -16.00 28.94 -22.11
N GLY A 204 -16.41 29.65 -23.16
CA GLY A 204 -17.19 29.09 -24.25
C GLY A 204 -18.59 28.67 -23.82
N SER A 205 -19.16 27.66 -24.49
CA SER A 205 -20.52 27.19 -24.21
C SER A 205 -20.57 26.13 -23.12
N LEU A 206 -21.67 26.14 -22.35
CA LEU A 206 -22.02 25.06 -21.43
C LEU A 206 -22.48 23.83 -22.20
N TYR A 207 -22.00 22.66 -21.79
CA TYR A 207 -22.39 21.37 -22.34
C TYR A 207 -23.05 20.48 -21.29
N ARG A 208 -23.98 19.66 -21.76
CA ARG A 208 -24.57 18.56 -20.98
C ARG A 208 -24.14 17.22 -21.55
N PHE A 209 -24.07 16.20 -20.69
CA PHE A 209 -23.87 14.83 -21.14
C PHE A 209 -25.05 14.38 -22.00
N GLY A 210 -24.72 13.81 -23.16
CA GLY A 210 -25.68 13.23 -24.08
C GLY A 210 -25.81 11.72 -23.92
N SER A 211 -26.12 11.08 -25.03
CA SER A 211 -26.20 9.63 -25.13
C SER A 211 -24.85 8.97 -24.81
N THR A 212 -24.90 7.76 -24.26
CA THR A 212 -23.70 6.95 -24.00
C THR A 212 -23.74 5.70 -24.87
N GLN A 213 -22.75 5.57 -25.73
CA GLN A 213 -22.52 4.39 -26.55
C GLN A 213 -21.34 3.59 -26.00
N VAL A 214 -21.41 2.27 -26.12
CA VAL A 214 -20.33 1.36 -25.71
C VAL A 214 -19.90 0.53 -26.91
N GLU A 215 -18.59 0.35 -27.06
CA GLU A 215 -17.99 -0.42 -28.14
C GLU A 215 -16.87 -1.34 -27.62
N GLY A 216 -16.69 -2.48 -28.28
CA GLY A 216 -15.64 -3.46 -27.96
C GLY A 216 -16.01 -4.44 -26.84
N ASN A 217 -17.25 -4.39 -26.35
CA ASN A 217 -17.82 -5.44 -25.51
C ASN A 217 -18.47 -6.53 -26.39
N GLU A 218 -17.97 -7.76 -26.28
CA GLU A 218 -18.40 -8.93 -27.06
C GLU A 218 -19.18 -9.90 -26.15
N GLU A 219 -18.60 -10.31 -25.02
CA GLU A 219 -19.25 -11.22 -24.06
C GLU A 219 -19.91 -10.48 -22.89
N VAL A 220 -19.45 -9.26 -22.57
CA VAL A 220 -19.96 -8.47 -21.45
C VAL A 220 -21.14 -7.62 -21.90
N GLU A 221 -22.24 -7.65 -21.15
CA GLU A 221 -23.44 -6.89 -21.49
C GLU A 221 -23.18 -5.38 -21.36
N THR A 222 -23.68 -4.59 -22.32
CA THR A 222 -23.53 -3.12 -22.32
C THR A 222 -23.99 -2.48 -21.01
N SER A 223 -25.04 -3.01 -20.39
CA SER A 223 -25.57 -2.53 -19.11
C SER A 223 -24.58 -2.69 -17.94
N VAL A 224 -23.63 -3.62 -18.01
CA VAL A 224 -22.55 -3.76 -17.04
C VAL A 224 -21.58 -2.59 -17.10
N ILE A 225 -21.42 -1.99 -18.28
CA ILE A 225 -20.49 -0.88 -18.52
C ILE A 225 -21.19 0.45 -18.27
N THR A 226 -22.39 0.64 -18.82
CA THR A 226 -23.12 1.92 -18.71
C THR A 226 -23.55 2.23 -17.28
N ARG A 227 -23.84 1.22 -16.45
CA ARG A 227 -24.16 1.43 -15.03
C ARG A 227 -22.99 2.01 -14.20
N GLU A 228 -21.76 1.90 -14.71
CA GLU A 228 -20.58 2.47 -14.05
C GLU A 228 -20.39 3.97 -14.35
N ALA A 229 -21.18 4.53 -15.27
CA ALA A 229 -21.16 5.96 -15.57
C ALA A 229 -21.42 6.79 -14.30
N ALA A 230 -20.51 7.72 -14.02
CA ALA A 230 -20.60 8.65 -12.89
C ALA A 230 -21.48 9.88 -13.20
N PHE A 231 -22.12 9.89 -14.37
CA PHE A 231 -22.97 10.95 -14.88
C PHE A 231 -24.29 10.38 -15.39
N LYS A 232 -25.28 11.25 -15.56
CA LYS A 232 -26.55 10.94 -16.24
C LYS A 232 -26.70 11.80 -17.48
N GLU A 233 -27.45 11.30 -18.46
CA GLU A 233 -27.86 12.10 -19.62
C GLU A 233 -28.61 13.36 -19.16
N GLY A 234 -28.32 14.50 -19.79
CA GLY A 234 -28.82 15.82 -19.46
C GLY A 234 -28.11 16.52 -18.28
N GLU A 235 -27.26 15.82 -17.55
CA GLU A 235 -26.45 16.41 -16.48
C GLU A 235 -25.34 17.31 -17.05
N MET A 236 -24.91 18.32 -16.31
CA MET A 236 -23.78 19.17 -16.72
C MET A 236 -22.51 18.34 -16.96
N TYR A 237 -21.84 18.62 -18.07
CA TYR A 237 -20.59 17.95 -18.42
C TYR A 237 -19.54 18.16 -17.33
N SER A 238 -18.73 17.13 -17.07
CA SER A 238 -17.60 17.21 -16.14
C SER A 238 -16.52 16.21 -16.53
N THR A 239 -15.30 16.68 -16.75
CA THR A 239 -14.15 15.80 -17.06
C THR A 239 -13.84 14.89 -15.87
N LYS A 240 -14.00 15.38 -14.63
CA LYS A 240 -13.90 14.55 -13.42
C LYS A 240 -14.82 13.33 -13.47
N LYS A 241 -16.10 13.51 -13.84
CA LYS A 241 -17.05 12.40 -13.94
C LYS A 241 -16.69 11.40 -15.05
N LEU A 242 -16.11 11.86 -16.16
CA LEU A 242 -15.59 10.94 -17.19
C LEU A 242 -14.40 10.12 -16.67
N ASN A 243 -13.48 10.74 -15.94
CA ASN A 243 -12.36 10.03 -15.33
C ASN A 243 -12.83 9.04 -14.26
N ASP A 244 -13.81 9.41 -13.43
CA ASP A 244 -14.44 8.53 -12.45
C ASP A 244 -15.12 7.33 -13.15
N THR A 245 -15.79 7.57 -14.28
CA THR A 245 -16.41 6.53 -15.10
C THR A 245 -15.37 5.53 -15.62
N ARG A 246 -14.27 6.03 -16.23
CA ARG A 246 -13.14 5.19 -16.68
C ARG A 246 -12.59 4.34 -15.55
N ALA A 247 -12.36 4.95 -14.38
CA ALA A 247 -11.81 4.26 -13.21
C ALA A 247 -12.75 3.18 -12.64
N ARG A 248 -14.08 3.43 -12.63
CA ARG A 248 -15.10 2.46 -12.21
C ARG A 248 -15.17 1.28 -13.17
N ILE A 249 -15.24 1.52 -14.48
CA ILE A 249 -15.27 0.46 -15.50
C ILE A 249 -13.98 -0.38 -15.44
N PHE A 250 -12.81 0.25 -15.29
CA PHE A 250 -11.55 -0.50 -15.19
C PHE A 250 -11.50 -1.38 -13.92
N ARG A 251 -12.12 -0.93 -12.82
CA ARG A 251 -12.18 -1.66 -11.54
C ARG A 251 -13.03 -2.94 -11.60
N LEU A 252 -13.92 -3.08 -12.58
CA LEU A 252 -14.65 -4.32 -12.84
C LEU A 252 -13.72 -5.52 -13.07
N ASP A 253 -12.46 -5.27 -13.46
CA ASP A 253 -11.47 -6.29 -13.84
C ASP A 253 -11.92 -7.17 -15.03
N LEU A 254 -12.96 -6.72 -15.75
CA LEU A 254 -13.47 -7.36 -16.98
C LEU A 254 -12.77 -6.85 -18.24
N PHE A 255 -12.04 -5.74 -18.15
CA PHE A 255 -11.43 -5.06 -19.30
C PHE A 255 -9.93 -4.86 -19.10
N SER A 256 -9.17 -4.98 -20.18
CA SER A 256 -7.74 -4.68 -20.25
C SER A 256 -7.45 -3.21 -20.56
N SER A 257 -8.40 -2.53 -21.19
CA SER A 257 -8.32 -1.11 -21.58
C SER A 257 -9.73 -0.50 -21.56
N VAL A 258 -9.81 0.76 -21.11
CA VAL A 258 -11.03 1.58 -21.12
C VAL A 258 -10.65 2.97 -21.60
N LEU A 259 -11.21 3.38 -22.73
CA LEU A 259 -11.08 4.72 -23.29
C LEU A 259 -12.47 5.37 -23.34
N THR A 260 -12.53 6.68 -23.19
CA THR A 260 -13.76 7.41 -23.47
C THR A 260 -13.45 8.54 -24.43
N ASP A 261 -14.15 8.54 -25.55
CA ASP A 261 -14.15 9.62 -26.52
C ASP A 261 -15.42 10.46 -26.30
N VAL A 262 -15.33 11.73 -26.65
CA VAL A 262 -16.44 12.67 -26.54
C VAL A 262 -16.73 13.22 -27.93
N ASP A 263 -17.95 12.99 -28.41
CA ASP A 263 -18.47 13.59 -29.62
C ASP A 263 -19.40 14.76 -29.25
N PHE A 264 -19.01 15.96 -29.67
CA PHE A 264 -19.70 17.18 -29.26
C PHE A 264 -20.66 17.63 -30.36
N ASP A 265 -21.95 17.65 -30.03
CA ASP A 265 -22.97 18.33 -30.82
C ASP A 265 -22.93 19.83 -30.47
N GLU A 266 -22.40 20.63 -31.41
CA GLU A 266 -22.27 22.08 -31.26
C GLU A 266 -23.61 22.81 -31.30
N ASP A 267 -24.63 22.27 -31.96
CA ASP A 267 -25.92 22.96 -32.11
C ASP A 267 -26.76 22.77 -30.85
N GLN A 268 -26.77 21.54 -30.31
CA GLN A 268 -27.52 21.19 -29.11
C GLN A 268 -26.75 21.46 -27.82
N LYS A 269 -25.44 21.72 -27.92
CA LYS A 269 -24.51 21.81 -26.78
C LYS A 269 -24.54 20.56 -25.91
N ILE A 270 -24.47 19.41 -26.58
CA ILE A 270 -24.50 18.08 -25.96
C ILE A 270 -23.18 17.36 -26.23
N ALA A 271 -22.67 16.67 -25.22
CA ALA A 271 -21.46 15.85 -25.28
C ALA A 271 -21.84 14.37 -25.24
N ASN A 272 -21.95 13.74 -26.40
CA ASN A 272 -22.19 12.31 -26.53
C ASN A 272 -20.92 11.54 -26.15
N ILE A 273 -21.06 10.48 -25.36
CA ILE A 273 -19.92 9.75 -24.79
C ILE A 273 -19.81 8.39 -25.48
N VAL A 274 -18.64 8.11 -26.07
CA VAL A 274 -18.33 6.78 -26.63
C VAL A 274 -17.32 6.10 -25.72
N ILE A 275 -17.74 5.03 -25.06
CA ILE A 275 -16.90 4.22 -24.18
C ILE A 275 -16.36 3.05 -25.00
N ARG A 276 -15.05 3.05 -25.26
CA ARG A 276 -14.39 1.94 -25.96
C ARG A 276 -13.66 1.07 -24.96
N VAL A 277 -14.03 -0.20 -24.91
CA VAL A 277 -13.42 -1.19 -24.02
C VAL A 277 -12.72 -2.28 -24.80
N ARG A 278 -11.75 -2.93 -24.15
CA ARG A 278 -11.18 -4.19 -24.63
C ARG A 278 -11.32 -5.24 -23.55
N GLU A 279 -12.18 -6.22 -23.77
CA GLU A 279 -12.41 -7.31 -22.81
C GLU A 279 -11.13 -8.06 -22.47
N ARG A 280 -11.02 -8.45 -21.20
CA ARG A 280 -10.00 -9.38 -20.71
C ARG A 280 -10.48 -10.80 -20.98
N LYS A 281 -9.53 -11.74 -21.02
CA LYS A 281 -9.87 -13.17 -20.99
C LYS A 281 -10.70 -13.47 -19.73
N SER A 282 -11.85 -14.09 -19.93
CA SER A 282 -12.80 -14.39 -18.85
C SER A 282 -12.20 -15.33 -17.80
N GLY A 283 -11.46 -16.36 -18.23
CA GLY A 283 -10.73 -17.28 -17.35
C GLY A 283 -9.28 -16.86 -17.07
N SER A 284 -8.83 -17.02 -15.82
CA SER A 284 -7.42 -16.89 -15.45
C SER A 284 -7.00 -17.89 -14.37
N VAL A 285 -5.76 -18.36 -14.45
CA VAL A 285 -5.13 -19.18 -13.40
C VAL A 285 -3.97 -18.39 -12.79
N ARG A 286 -3.93 -18.32 -11.46
CA ARG A 286 -2.82 -17.74 -10.69
C ARG A 286 -2.18 -18.82 -9.86
N VAL A 287 -0.87 -18.99 -10.02
CA VAL A 287 -0.07 -19.92 -9.21
C VAL A 287 0.89 -19.09 -8.35
N GLY A 288 1.02 -19.44 -7.08
CA GLY A 288 1.97 -18.83 -6.16
C GLY A 288 2.70 -19.88 -5.35
N VAL A 289 3.96 -19.63 -5.05
CA VAL A 289 4.78 -20.45 -4.15
C VAL A 289 5.47 -19.57 -3.14
N GLY A 290 5.73 -20.10 -1.96
CA GLY A 290 6.42 -19.38 -0.89
C GLY A 290 7.10 -20.32 0.06
N TYR A 291 7.93 -19.76 0.94
CA TYR A 291 8.54 -20.50 2.03
C TYR A 291 8.51 -19.64 3.30
N GLY A 292 8.23 -20.27 4.44
CA GLY A 292 8.29 -19.66 5.76
C GLY A 292 8.98 -20.58 6.76
N THR A 293 9.56 -20.03 7.81
CA THR A 293 10.15 -20.85 8.89
C THR A 293 9.12 -21.65 9.68
N GLU A 294 7.88 -21.18 9.72
CA GLU A 294 6.81 -21.73 10.54
C GLU A 294 6.00 -22.76 9.75
N ASP A 295 5.54 -22.38 8.57
CA ASP A 295 4.66 -23.16 7.70
C ASP A 295 5.39 -23.85 6.54
N LEU A 296 6.73 -23.71 6.49
CA LEU A 296 7.62 -24.31 5.50
C LEU A 296 7.20 -23.94 4.07
N PHE A 297 7.12 -24.91 3.17
CA PHE A 297 6.72 -24.66 1.79
C PHE A 297 5.22 -24.32 1.71
N ARG A 298 4.92 -23.25 0.97
CA ARG A 298 3.57 -22.81 0.61
C ARG A 298 3.35 -22.93 -0.89
N GLY A 299 2.18 -23.41 -1.28
CA GLY A 299 1.68 -23.37 -2.65
C GLY A 299 0.26 -22.83 -2.70
N GLN A 300 -0.07 -22.08 -3.75
CA GLN A 300 -1.45 -21.71 -4.04
C GLN A 300 -1.76 -21.80 -5.52
N ILE A 301 -2.97 -22.24 -5.84
CA ILE A 301 -3.54 -22.21 -7.18
C ILE A 301 -4.91 -21.56 -7.05
N ILE A 302 -5.17 -20.52 -7.84
CA ILE A 302 -6.44 -19.82 -7.88
C ILE A 302 -6.90 -19.80 -9.33
N TRP A 303 -8.02 -20.45 -9.61
CA TRP A 303 -8.73 -20.32 -10.88
C TRP A 303 -9.87 -19.32 -10.71
N THR A 304 -9.94 -18.34 -11.60
CA THR A 304 -10.97 -17.31 -11.62
C THR A 304 -11.68 -17.34 -12.95
N GLN A 305 -13.00 -17.41 -12.91
CA GLN A 305 -13.88 -17.18 -14.06
C GLN A 305 -14.63 -15.86 -13.85
N ARG A 306 -14.35 -14.89 -14.71
CA ARG A 306 -15.02 -13.59 -14.78
C ARG A 306 -16.26 -13.68 -15.67
N ASN A 307 -17.18 -12.76 -15.42
CA ASN A 307 -18.48 -12.68 -16.09
C ASN A 307 -19.23 -14.03 -16.13
N PHE A 308 -19.17 -14.80 -15.04
CA PHE A 308 -19.75 -16.14 -14.97
C PHE A 308 -21.28 -16.06 -15.07
N PHE A 309 -21.84 -16.58 -16.18
CA PHE A 309 -23.25 -16.38 -16.56
C PHE A 309 -23.66 -14.89 -16.67
N GLY A 310 -22.74 -14.02 -17.10
CA GLY A 310 -23.04 -12.61 -17.35
C GLY A 310 -23.15 -11.73 -16.10
N GLY A 311 -23.48 -10.45 -16.31
CA GLY A 311 -23.76 -9.47 -15.27
C GLY A 311 -22.55 -9.02 -14.43
N GLY A 312 -21.33 -9.43 -14.79
CA GLY A 312 -20.09 -9.15 -14.06
C GLY A 312 -19.82 -10.08 -12.87
N ARG A 313 -20.57 -11.19 -12.75
CA ARG A 313 -20.38 -12.20 -11.70
C ARG A 313 -19.00 -12.84 -11.79
N ARG A 314 -18.46 -13.27 -10.65
CA ARG A 314 -17.15 -13.93 -10.59
C ARG A 314 -17.22 -15.21 -9.76
N VAL A 315 -16.65 -16.28 -10.28
CA VAL A 315 -16.38 -17.52 -9.54
C VAL A 315 -14.87 -17.66 -9.36
N GLU A 316 -14.45 -18.00 -8.15
CA GLU A 316 -13.06 -18.28 -7.80
C GLU A 316 -12.99 -19.64 -7.10
N LEU A 317 -12.11 -20.51 -7.58
CA LEU A 317 -11.74 -21.75 -6.90
C LEU A 317 -10.27 -21.61 -6.48
N ALA A 318 -9.99 -21.74 -5.19
CA ALA A 318 -8.67 -21.58 -4.63
C ALA A 318 -8.26 -22.81 -3.83
N GLY A 319 -7.08 -23.35 -4.13
CA GLY A 319 -6.40 -24.33 -3.29
C GLY A 319 -5.14 -23.68 -2.71
N ARG A 320 -4.99 -23.71 -1.39
CA ARG A 320 -3.79 -23.23 -0.68
C ARG A 320 -3.26 -24.36 0.18
N PHE A 321 -1.96 -24.60 0.10
CA PHE A 321 -1.29 -25.66 0.84
C PHE A 321 -0.08 -25.10 1.56
N SER A 322 0.07 -25.47 2.82
CA SER A 322 1.27 -25.37 3.61
C SER A 322 1.33 -26.54 4.60
N PHE A 323 2.45 -26.71 5.27
CA PHE A 323 2.56 -27.76 6.29
C PHE A 323 1.74 -27.46 7.55
N LEU A 324 1.37 -26.19 7.76
CA LEU A 324 0.57 -25.76 8.89
C LEU A 324 -0.93 -25.78 8.58
N THR A 325 -1.29 -25.32 7.38
CA THR A 325 -2.68 -25.11 6.97
C THR A 325 -2.88 -25.53 5.52
N GLN A 326 -3.96 -26.26 5.26
CA GLN A 326 -4.43 -26.57 3.90
C GLN A 326 -5.86 -26.06 3.73
N ILE A 327 -6.14 -25.33 2.65
CA ILE A 327 -7.44 -24.68 2.37
C ILE A 327 -7.90 -25.01 0.95
N ALA A 328 -9.14 -25.45 0.81
CA ALA A 328 -9.87 -25.48 -0.45
C ALA A 328 -11.09 -24.55 -0.33
N GLU A 329 -11.19 -23.58 -1.22
CA GLU A 329 -12.19 -22.51 -1.15
C GLU A 329 -12.88 -22.35 -2.50
N ALA A 330 -14.21 -22.28 -2.48
CA ALA A 330 -15.03 -21.88 -3.60
C ALA A 330 -15.75 -20.58 -3.25
N LYS A 331 -15.61 -19.56 -4.10
CA LYS A 331 -16.17 -18.24 -3.87
C LYS A 331 -16.95 -17.77 -5.09
N PHE A 332 -18.19 -17.38 -4.86
CA PHE A 332 -19.04 -16.68 -5.81
C PHE A 332 -19.19 -15.22 -5.39
N THR A 333 -19.05 -14.30 -6.34
CA THR A 333 -19.25 -12.87 -6.13
C THR A 333 -20.30 -12.36 -7.11
N GLN A 334 -21.38 -11.81 -6.57
CA GLN A 334 -22.38 -11.04 -7.30
C GLN A 334 -22.17 -9.56 -6.98
N PRO A 335 -21.63 -8.77 -7.90
CA PRO A 335 -21.50 -7.34 -7.68
C PRO A 335 -22.86 -6.64 -7.84
N TYR A 336 -22.96 -5.40 -7.38
CA TYR A 336 -24.08 -4.48 -7.63
C TYR A 336 -25.43 -4.89 -7.03
N ILE A 337 -25.45 -5.38 -5.79
CA ILE A 337 -26.72 -5.74 -5.13
C ILE A 337 -27.46 -4.50 -4.59
N ILE A 338 -26.73 -3.58 -3.95
CA ILE A 338 -27.24 -2.29 -3.46
C ILE A 338 -26.31 -1.17 -3.96
N GLY A 339 -26.43 -0.79 -5.24
CA GLY A 339 -25.62 0.25 -5.88
C GLY A 339 -24.23 -0.21 -6.35
N GLY A 340 -23.52 0.72 -7.03
CA GLY A 340 -22.22 0.57 -7.72
C GLY A 340 -21.03 0.06 -6.89
N ASP A 341 -21.19 0.04 -5.58
CA ASP A 341 -20.16 -0.02 -4.55
C ASP A 341 -20.44 -1.16 -3.56
N SER A 342 -21.26 -2.14 -3.97
CA SER A 342 -21.66 -3.27 -3.14
C SER A 342 -21.46 -4.61 -3.84
N GLU A 343 -21.17 -5.65 -3.07
CA GLU A 343 -21.00 -7.01 -3.56
C GLU A 343 -21.62 -8.00 -2.57
N LEU A 344 -22.35 -9.00 -3.06
CA LEU A 344 -22.71 -10.19 -2.30
C LEU A 344 -21.72 -11.31 -2.62
N THR A 345 -21.32 -12.02 -1.58
CA THR A 345 -20.33 -13.10 -1.64
C THR A 345 -20.92 -14.35 -1.02
N GLY A 346 -20.83 -15.47 -1.74
CA GLY A 346 -21.02 -16.81 -1.18
C GLY A 346 -19.67 -17.50 -1.16
N ILE A 347 -19.22 -17.94 0.00
CA ILE A 347 -17.92 -18.61 0.18
C ILE A 347 -18.17 -19.95 0.85
N PHE A 348 -17.58 -21.00 0.30
CA PHE A 348 -17.47 -22.29 0.96
C PHE A 348 -16.00 -22.63 1.12
N SER A 349 -15.57 -22.87 2.36
CA SER A 349 -14.17 -23.15 2.69
C SER A 349 -14.07 -24.45 3.46
N LEU A 350 -13.20 -25.33 2.99
CA LEU A 350 -12.70 -26.47 3.74
C LEU A 350 -11.26 -26.17 4.12
N PHE A 351 -10.92 -26.28 5.40
CA PHE A 351 -9.52 -26.17 5.79
C PHE A 351 -9.14 -27.09 6.92
N ARG A 352 -7.88 -27.51 6.91
CA ARG A 352 -7.24 -28.32 7.93
C ARG A 352 -6.04 -27.56 8.46
N ASP A 353 -6.00 -27.38 9.77
CA ASP A 353 -4.89 -26.80 10.50
C ASP A 353 -4.23 -27.88 11.34
N ASP A 354 -2.91 -28.03 11.21
CA ASP A 354 -2.08 -28.94 12.01
C ASP A 354 -1.20 -28.09 12.95
N PHE A 355 -1.78 -27.66 14.08
CA PHE A 355 -1.10 -26.84 15.09
C PHE A 355 -0.36 -27.69 16.13
N PRO A 356 0.56 -27.11 16.93
CA PRO A 356 1.30 -27.86 17.95
C PRO A 356 0.41 -28.63 18.94
N SER A 357 -0.69 -28.02 19.37
CA SER A 357 -1.56 -28.55 20.43
C SER A 357 -2.71 -29.42 19.93
N PHE A 358 -3.09 -29.29 18.65
CA PHE A 358 -4.23 -29.98 18.06
C PHE A 358 -4.22 -29.90 16.53
N THR A 359 -4.89 -30.85 15.87
CA THR A 359 -5.34 -30.74 14.48
C THR A 359 -6.80 -30.31 14.45
N SER A 360 -7.16 -29.32 13.64
CA SER A 360 -8.55 -28.89 13.40
C SER A 360 -8.92 -29.07 11.94
N LYS A 361 -10.11 -29.61 11.68
CA LYS A 361 -10.74 -29.71 10.35
C LYS A 361 -12.03 -28.93 10.36
N ASN A 362 -12.15 -27.99 9.43
CA ASN A 362 -13.24 -27.03 9.39
C ASN A 362 -13.93 -27.07 8.02
N ALA A 363 -15.26 -27.00 8.04
CA ALA A 363 -16.09 -26.72 6.88
C ALA A 363 -16.95 -25.49 7.19
N ILE A 364 -16.77 -24.41 6.43
CA ILE A 364 -17.46 -23.14 6.66
C ILE A 364 -18.20 -22.70 5.39
N GLY A 365 -19.50 -22.46 5.52
CA GLY A 365 -20.30 -21.74 4.55
C GLY A 365 -20.53 -20.31 5.03
N THR A 366 -20.23 -19.32 4.19
CA THR A 366 -20.37 -17.90 4.48
C THR A 366 -21.20 -17.23 3.39
N LEU A 367 -22.25 -16.52 3.80
CA LEU A 367 -22.96 -15.56 2.96
C LEU A 367 -22.70 -14.17 3.50
N GLY A 368 -22.03 -13.32 2.72
CA GLY A 368 -21.63 -11.99 3.18
C GLY A 368 -21.83 -10.90 2.15
N MET A 369 -22.06 -9.69 2.63
CA MET A 369 -22.22 -8.50 1.82
C MET A 369 -21.11 -7.50 2.14
N ARG A 370 -20.45 -7.02 1.09
CA ARG A 370 -19.47 -5.94 1.15
C ARG A 370 -20.11 -4.65 0.64
N LYS A 371 -19.80 -3.53 1.29
CA LYS A 371 -20.15 -2.18 0.86
C LYS A 371 -18.94 -1.27 1.02
N ARG A 372 -18.57 -0.56 -0.05
CA ARG A 372 -17.48 0.42 -0.04
C ARG A 372 -18.06 1.82 0.11
N PHE A 373 -17.50 2.62 1.01
CA PHE A 373 -17.90 4.01 1.21
C PHE A 373 -16.74 4.93 0.82
N GLY A 374 -16.92 5.68 -0.27
CA GLY A 374 -15.84 6.49 -0.84
C GLY A 374 -14.62 5.66 -1.24
N GLU A 375 -13.43 6.23 -1.12
CA GLU A 375 -12.22 5.55 -1.59
C GLU A 375 -11.54 4.68 -0.53
N VAL A 376 -11.82 4.92 0.75
CA VAL A 376 -10.98 4.43 1.85
C VAL A 376 -11.71 3.54 2.85
N PHE A 377 -13.05 3.54 2.90
CA PHE A 377 -13.82 2.73 3.84
C PHE A 377 -14.45 1.51 3.18
N ASN A 378 -14.35 0.36 3.84
CA ASN A 378 -15.00 -0.89 3.44
C ASN A 378 -15.72 -1.49 4.64
N ALA A 379 -16.99 -1.82 4.49
CA ALA A 379 -17.74 -2.61 5.46
C ALA A 379 -18.06 -4.00 4.88
N TYR A 380 -17.94 -5.03 5.69
CA TYR A 380 -18.29 -6.41 5.34
C TYR A 380 -19.09 -7.04 6.47
N GLY A 381 -20.34 -7.41 6.20
CA GLY A 381 -21.18 -8.19 7.11
C GLY A 381 -21.43 -9.58 6.56
N SER A 382 -21.39 -10.62 7.39
CA SER A 382 -21.63 -11.99 6.95
C SER A 382 -22.38 -12.83 7.97
N PHE A 383 -23.10 -13.82 7.46
CA PHE A 383 -23.66 -14.93 8.21
C PHE A 383 -22.85 -16.19 7.87
N ASN A 384 -22.43 -16.91 8.90
CA ASN A 384 -21.52 -18.04 8.77
C ASN A 384 -22.10 -19.27 9.47
N VAL A 385 -21.92 -20.42 8.84
CA VAL A 385 -22.21 -21.74 9.40
C VAL A 385 -20.93 -22.56 9.30
N GLN A 386 -20.44 -23.03 10.43
CA GLN A 386 -19.15 -23.71 10.56
C GLN A 386 -19.34 -25.03 11.29
N HIS A 387 -18.81 -26.12 10.73
CA HIS A 387 -18.61 -27.37 11.45
C HIS A 387 -17.10 -27.58 11.63
N SER A 388 -16.68 -27.90 12.84
CA SER A 388 -15.27 -28.01 13.23
C SER A 388 -15.05 -29.29 14.03
N GLN A 389 -14.05 -30.07 13.63
CA GLN A 389 -13.63 -31.27 14.33
C GLN A 389 -12.17 -31.15 14.76
N LEU A 390 -11.91 -31.39 16.03
CA LEU A 390 -10.60 -31.47 16.64
C LEU A 390 -10.12 -32.93 16.68
N SER A 391 -8.81 -33.11 16.57
CA SER A 391 -8.15 -34.41 16.65
C SER A 391 -6.68 -34.22 17.01
N ASN A 392 -5.97 -35.29 17.36
CA ASN A 392 -4.56 -35.23 17.76
C ASN A 392 -4.30 -34.18 18.85
N ILE A 393 -5.20 -34.09 19.82
CA ILE A 393 -5.11 -33.13 20.92
C ILE A 393 -4.00 -33.59 21.85
N SER A 394 -3.13 -32.67 22.25
CA SER A 394 -2.08 -32.95 23.22
C SER A 394 -2.70 -33.28 24.59
N ASN A 395 -2.27 -34.37 25.24
CA ASN A 395 -2.79 -34.78 26.55
C ASN A 395 -2.69 -33.67 27.62
N ALA A 396 -1.69 -32.80 27.52
CA ALA A 396 -1.53 -31.68 28.46
C ALA A 396 -2.53 -30.53 28.23
N VAL A 397 -3.23 -30.55 27.09
CA VAL A 397 -4.20 -29.53 26.67
C VAL A 397 -5.65 -30.02 26.86
N GLU A 398 -5.88 -31.33 26.98
CA GLU A 398 -7.22 -31.94 27.14
C GLU A 398 -8.02 -31.34 28.30
N GLU A 399 -7.38 -30.99 29.41
CA GLU A 399 -8.06 -30.37 30.57
C GLU A 399 -8.51 -28.92 30.32
N PHE A 400 -8.05 -28.29 29.24
CA PHE A 400 -8.33 -26.90 28.89
C PHE A 400 -9.30 -26.74 27.71
N ILE A 401 -9.92 -27.82 27.24
CA ILE A 401 -10.87 -27.80 26.13
C ILE A 401 -12.18 -28.48 26.53
N GLU A 402 -13.30 -28.00 25.99
CA GLU A 402 -14.62 -28.59 26.21
C GLU A 402 -15.20 -29.10 24.89
N GLY A 403 -14.94 -30.37 24.58
CA GLY A 403 -15.45 -31.02 23.38
C GLY A 403 -14.49 -30.97 22.19
N GLU A 404 -14.78 -31.81 21.19
CA GLU A 404 -13.95 -32.00 20.01
C GLU A 404 -14.72 -31.79 18.70
N ASP A 405 -16.05 -31.72 18.76
CA ASP A 405 -16.92 -31.54 17.61
C ASP A 405 -17.84 -30.35 17.91
N PHE A 406 -17.84 -29.38 17.00
CA PHE A 406 -18.57 -28.13 17.16
C PHE A 406 -19.29 -27.74 15.89
N PHE A 407 -20.54 -27.37 16.03
CA PHE A 407 -21.35 -26.69 15.04
C PHE A 407 -21.59 -25.25 15.49
N LEU A 408 -21.11 -24.28 14.72
CA LEU A 408 -21.19 -22.86 15.04
C LEU A 408 -21.99 -22.11 13.99
N THR A 409 -22.91 -21.28 14.46
CA THR A 409 -23.63 -20.29 13.63
C THR A 409 -23.32 -18.91 14.17
N PHE A 410 -22.71 -18.04 13.36
CA PHE A 410 -22.28 -16.72 13.81
C PHE A 410 -22.38 -15.64 12.74
N PHE A 411 -22.69 -14.43 13.20
CA PHE A 411 -22.59 -13.22 12.39
C PHE A 411 -21.21 -12.62 12.54
N SER A 412 -20.64 -12.10 11.45
CA SER A 412 -19.40 -11.32 11.48
C SER A 412 -19.63 -9.95 10.86
N PHE A 413 -19.10 -8.91 11.46
CA PHE A 413 -19.07 -7.56 10.90
C PHE A 413 -17.65 -7.02 10.97
N THR A 414 -17.15 -6.49 9.85
CA THR A 414 -15.83 -5.85 9.77
C THR A 414 -15.95 -4.50 9.10
N LEU A 415 -15.38 -3.47 9.75
CA LEU A 415 -15.21 -2.14 9.20
C LEU A 415 -13.72 -1.85 9.05
N GLU A 416 -13.29 -1.52 7.84
CA GLU A 416 -11.90 -1.19 7.51
C GLU A 416 -11.83 0.23 6.95
N ARG A 417 -10.83 1.00 7.40
CA ARG A 417 -10.37 2.23 6.77
C ARG A 417 -8.92 2.07 6.33
N ASN A 418 -8.64 2.17 5.04
CA ASN A 418 -7.30 2.05 4.48
C ASN A 418 -6.94 3.29 3.65
N THR A 419 -5.86 3.98 4.03
CA THR A 419 -5.32 5.15 3.31
C THR A 419 -3.85 4.97 2.92
N THR A 420 -3.41 3.72 2.85
CA THR A 420 -2.01 3.40 2.53
C THR A 420 -1.73 3.61 1.05
N ASP A 421 -0.48 3.98 0.76
CA ASP A 421 0.03 4.17 -0.60
C ASP A 421 0.28 2.83 -1.33
N SER A 422 0.52 1.75 -0.58
CA SER A 422 0.75 0.42 -1.11
C SER A 422 0.27 -0.65 -0.14
N ILE A 423 -0.40 -1.67 -0.69
CA ILE A 423 -0.90 -2.81 0.09
C ILE A 423 0.25 -3.71 0.59
N PHE A 424 1.29 -3.92 -0.23
CA PHE A 424 2.36 -4.89 0.06
C PHE A 424 3.61 -4.26 0.70
N ASN A 425 3.83 -2.96 0.49
CA ASN A 425 4.97 -2.24 1.06
C ASN A 425 4.59 -0.79 1.39
N PRO A 426 3.70 -0.57 2.38
CA PRO A 426 3.23 0.76 2.73
C PRO A 426 4.37 1.62 3.28
N THR A 427 4.48 2.85 2.80
CA THR A 427 5.43 3.85 3.29
C THR A 427 4.74 5.00 4.01
N ARG A 428 3.47 5.26 3.68
CA ARG A 428 2.67 6.35 4.25
C ARG A 428 1.22 5.90 4.44
N GLY A 429 0.54 6.54 5.40
CA GLY A 429 -0.90 6.34 5.61
C GLY A 429 -1.21 5.43 6.79
N THR A 430 -2.46 4.97 6.86
CA THR A 430 -3.01 4.26 8.02
C THR A 430 -3.96 3.16 7.59
N VAL A 431 -4.01 2.09 8.39
CA VAL A 431 -5.05 1.06 8.32
C VAL A 431 -5.72 0.98 9.69
N ALA A 432 -7.04 1.00 9.73
CA ALA A 432 -7.81 0.75 10.94
C ALA A 432 -8.90 -0.27 10.64
N THR A 433 -8.88 -1.40 11.33
CA THR A 433 -9.83 -2.50 11.16
C THR A 433 -10.50 -2.79 12.49
N ALA A 434 -11.82 -2.82 12.51
CA ALA A 434 -12.62 -3.27 13.65
C ALA A 434 -13.50 -4.43 13.20
N SER A 435 -13.45 -5.54 13.92
CA SER A 435 -14.24 -6.74 13.63
C SER A 435 -15.00 -7.21 14.86
N LEU A 436 -16.21 -7.69 14.66
CA LEU A 436 -17.06 -8.30 15.66
C LEU A 436 -17.63 -9.59 15.09
N GLU A 437 -17.46 -10.69 15.81
CA GLU A 437 -18.11 -11.97 15.55
C GLU A 437 -19.03 -12.30 16.72
N SER A 438 -20.24 -12.75 16.42
CA SER A 438 -21.28 -13.02 17.41
C SER A 438 -21.92 -14.37 17.14
N SER A 439 -21.66 -15.32 18.03
CA SER A 439 -22.23 -16.66 18.02
C SER A 439 -23.34 -16.77 19.06
N PHE A 440 -24.47 -17.35 18.67
CA PHE A 440 -25.63 -17.50 19.54
C PHE A 440 -26.19 -18.93 19.46
N LYS A 441 -26.35 -19.61 20.60
CA LYS A 441 -27.03 -20.92 20.68
C LYS A 441 -28.47 -20.87 20.18
N ALA A 442 -29.14 -19.72 20.32
CA ALA A 442 -30.48 -19.47 19.77
C ALA A 442 -30.55 -19.63 18.23
N LEU A 443 -29.41 -19.61 17.53
CA LEU A 443 -29.28 -19.83 16.09
C LEU A 443 -28.76 -21.24 15.75
N GLY A 444 -28.82 -22.16 16.71
CA GLY A 444 -28.33 -23.54 16.57
C GLY A 444 -26.81 -23.67 16.67
N SER A 445 -26.11 -22.66 17.20
CA SER A 445 -24.68 -22.77 17.54
C SER A 445 -24.50 -23.59 18.82
N ASP A 446 -23.35 -24.25 19.00
CA ASP A 446 -23.04 -24.97 20.24
C ASP A 446 -22.52 -24.06 21.35
N VAL A 447 -22.04 -22.85 21.00
CA VAL A 447 -21.34 -21.95 21.93
C VAL A 447 -21.84 -20.51 21.79
N ASP A 448 -22.06 -19.83 22.91
CA ASP A 448 -22.44 -18.42 23.00
C ASP A 448 -21.19 -17.56 23.27
N TYR A 449 -20.79 -16.72 22.31
CA TYR A 449 -19.66 -15.80 22.50
C TYR A 449 -19.70 -14.58 21.59
N LEU A 450 -19.01 -13.51 22.02
CA LEU A 450 -18.67 -12.34 21.22
C LEU A 450 -17.16 -12.25 21.07
N LEU A 451 -16.65 -12.25 19.85
CA LEU A 451 -15.23 -12.02 19.56
C LEU A 451 -15.08 -10.65 18.89
N GLY A 452 -14.45 -9.71 19.60
CA GLY A 452 -14.14 -8.38 19.08
C GLY A 452 -12.64 -8.20 18.85
N THR A 453 -12.25 -7.62 17.72
CA THR A 453 -10.85 -7.25 17.45
C THR A 453 -10.74 -5.85 16.87
N ILE A 454 -9.69 -5.12 17.26
CA ILE A 454 -9.30 -3.84 16.68
C ILE A 454 -7.82 -3.93 16.28
N GLU A 455 -7.52 -3.61 15.02
CA GLU A 455 -6.16 -3.48 14.50
C GLU A 455 -5.93 -2.06 13.96
N LEU A 456 -4.84 -1.43 14.40
CA LEU A 456 -4.42 -0.11 13.95
C LEU A 456 -2.99 -0.19 13.43
N LYS A 457 -2.76 0.25 12.19
CA LYS A 457 -1.44 0.36 11.57
C LYS A 457 -1.20 1.79 11.10
N VAL A 458 0.00 2.30 11.33
CA VAL A 458 0.40 3.64 10.89
C VAL A 458 1.78 3.58 10.26
N TYR A 459 1.91 4.21 9.10
CA TYR A 459 3.13 4.30 8.32
C TYR A 459 3.47 5.76 8.05
N ARG A 460 4.72 6.12 8.32
CA ARG A 460 5.22 7.47 8.08
C ARG A 460 6.65 7.41 7.58
N GLU A 461 6.85 7.87 6.36
CA GLU A 461 8.17 8.20 5.85
C GLU A 461 8.75 9.40 6.62
N LEU A 462 9.95 9.24 7.17
CA LEU A 462 10.64 10.25 7.96
C LEU A 462 11.58 11.09 7.09
N PHE A 463 12.52 10.43 6.40
CA PHE A 463 13.50 11.04 5.49
C PHE A 463 14.23 9.95 4.69
N HIS A 464 14.71 10.25 3.49
CA HIS A 464 15.56 9.35 2.68
C HIS A 464 15.05 7.89 2.62
N ASP A 465 13.75 7.70 2.34
CA ASP A 465 13.06 6.39 2.32
C ASP A 465 13.08 5.59 3.64
N VAL A 466 13.44 6.23 4.76
CA VAL A 466 13.29 5.65 6.10
C VAL A 466 11.83 5.75 6.53
N VAL A 467 11.21 4.61 6.82
CA VAL A 467 9.80 4.51 7.21
C VAL A 467 9.71 4.08 8.67
N PHE A 468 8.99 4.86 9.45
CA PHE A 468 8.51 4.44 10.76
C PHE A 468 7.15 3.75 10.60
N ALA A 469 7.04 2.52 11.07
CA ALA A 469 5.80 1.75 11.06
C ALA A 469 5.43 1.35 12.49
N LYS A 470 4.14 1.40 12.81
CA LYS A 470 3.61 0.88 14.08
C LYS A 470 2.34 0.09 13.87
N ARG A 471 2.14 -0.94 14.70
CA ARG A 471 0.91 -1.73 14.78
C ARG A 471 0.45 -1.85 16.23
N LEU A 472 -0.86 -1.85 16.44
CA LEU A 472 -1.53 -2.26 17.67
C LEU A 472 -2.68 -3.19 17.29
N THR A 473 -2.80 -4.33 17.97
CA THR A 473 -3.89 -5.28 17.85
C THR A 473 -4.45 -5.55 19.25
N LEU A 474 -5.77 -5.37 19.40
CA LEU A 474 -6.53 -5.71 20.59
C LEU A 474 -7.57 -6.76 20.22
N GLY A 475 -7.76 -7.76 21.06
CA GLY A 475 -8.78 -8.80 20.88
C GLY A 475 -9.38 -9.21 22.21
N VAL A 476 -10.69 -9.44 22.22
CA VAL A 476 -11.40 -10.03 23.36
C VAL A 476 -12.44 -11.03 22.86
N ILE A 477 -12.52 -12.19 23.49
CA ILE A 477 -13.59 -13.17 23.32
C ILE A 477 -14.37 -13.24 24.62
N GLN A 478 -15.58 -12.68 24.64
CA GLN A 478 -16.47 -12.71 25.78
C GLN A 478 -17.47 -13.86 25.61
N PRO A 479 -17.32 -14.99 26.31
CA PRO A 479 -18.39 -15.98 26.41
C PRO A 479 -19.56 -15.39 27.22
N PHE A 480 -20.76 -15.90 26.98
CA PHE A 480 -21.96 -15.51 27.74
C PHE A 480 -22.97 -16.68 27.80
N GLY A 481 -24.07 -16.48 28.53
CA GLY A 481 -25.05 -17.54 28.77
C GLY A 481 -24.43 -18.64 29.65
N ASP A 482 -24.60 -19.90 29.24
CA ASP A 482 -24.03 -21.06 29.94
C ASP A 482 -22.65 -21.46 29.41
N THR A 483 -22.08 -20.71 28.46
CA THR A 483 -20.70 -20.91 28.01
C THR A 483 -19.75 -20.23 29.00
N ASP A 484 -18.78 -20.98 29.51
CA ASP A 484 -17.72 -20.48 30.39
C ASP A 484 -16.46 -20.07 29.58
N THR A 485 -15.41 -19.63 30.27
CA THR A 485 -14.16 -19.20 29.64
C THR A 485 -13.51 -20.33 28.83
N LEU A 486 -13.55 -21.58 29.30
CA LEU A 486 -12.93 -22.72 28.60
C LEU A 486 -13.85 -23.34 27.54
N GLY A 487 -15.15 -23.13 27.63
CA GLY A 487 -16.15 -23.53 26.65
C GLY A 487 -16.06 -22.79 25.31
N VAL A 488 -15.29 -21.71 25.23
CA VAL A 488 -14.84 -21.16 23.95
C VAL A 488 -13.91 -22.18 23.26
N PRO A 489 -14.26 -22.69 22.06
CA PRO A 489 -13.47 -23.72 21.41
C PRO A 489 -12.03 -23.25 21.17
N ILE A 490 -11.06 -24.14 21.39
CA ILE A 490 -9.63 -23.77 21.33
C ILE A 490 -9.22 -23.15 19.99
N PHE A 491 -9.82 -23.58 18.88
CA PHE A 491 -9.55 -23.03 17.55
C PHE A 491 -10.08 -21.60 17.33
N LYS A 492 -10.93 -21.08 18.24
CA LYS A 492 -11.39 -19.68 18.25
C LYS A 492 -10.54 -18.78 19.14
N ARG A 493 -9.75 -19.35 20.06
CA ARG A 493 -8.92 -18.58 21.01
C ARG A 493 -7.81 -17.81 20.29
N PHE A 494 -7.32 -16.75 20.94
CA PHE A 494 -6.17 -16.02 20.43
C PHE A 494 -4.87 -16.78 20.71
N PHE A 495 -3.99 -16.80 19.72
CA PHE A 495 -2.62 -17.28 19.83
C PHE A 495 -1.65 -16.22 19.29
N ALA A 496 -0.46 -16.13 19.89
CA ALA A 496 0.57 -15.19 19.45
C ALA A 496 1.97 -15.77 19.61
N GLY A 497 2.96 -15.14 19.00
CA GLY A 497 4.30 -15.69 18.80
C GLY A 497 4.49 -16.09 17.35
N GLY A 498 5.69 -15.86 16.82
CA GLY A 498 5.99 -16.14 15.42
C GLY A 498 6.42 -14.95 14.57
N SER A 499 6.49 -15.14 13.25
CA SER A 499 7.07 -14.16 12.33
C SER A 499 6.22 -12.90 12.14
N THR A 500 4.91 -12.97 12.38
CA THR A 500 3.96 -11.88 12.09
C THR A 500 3.39 -11.22 13.34
N THR A 501 3.49 -11.82 14.52
CA THR A 501 2.91 -11.29 15.77
C THR A 501 4.00 -10.81 16.71
N MET A 502 4.79 -11.72 17.29
CA MET A 502 5.80 -11.46 18.32
C MET A 502 7.10 -12.21 18.00
N ARG A 503 8.02 -11.54 17.31
CA ARG A 503 9.19 -12.17 16.65
C ARG A 503 10.31 -12.61 17.59
N GLY A 504 10.17 -12.45 18.90
CA GLY A 504 11.07 -13.05 19.89
C GLY A 504 10.58 -14.39 20.45
N PHE A 505 9.36 -14.80 20.12
CA PHE A 505 8.72 -16.00 20.66
C PHE A 505 8.49 -17.03 19.54
N PRO A 506 8.62 -18.35 19.82
CA PRO A 506 8.24 -19.39 18.88
C PRO A 506 6.77 -19.25 18.45
N PHE A 507 6.43 -19.85 17.32
CA PHE A 507 5.06 -19.85 16.78
C PHE A 507 4.04 -20.27 17.86
N GLN A 508 3.04 -19.42 18.09
CA GLN A 508 1.96 -19.58 19.08
C GLN A 508 2.36 -19.71 20.57
N LYS A 509 3.66 -19.65 20.92
CA LYS A 509 4.15 -19.84 22.30
C LYS A 509 4.20 -18.58 23.16
N LEU A 510 3.44 -17.53 22.83
CA LEU A 510 3.24 -16.38 23.72
C LEU A 510 1.90 -16.51 24.45
N GLY A 511 1.94 -16.43 25.78
CA GLY A 511 0.76 -16.48 26.65
C GLY A 511 0.62 -17.83 27.38
N PRO A 512 -0.61 -18.29 27.66
CA PRO A 512 -0.86 -19.50 28.44
C PRO A 512 -0.33 -20.76 27.75
N LEU A 513 0.46 -21.52 28.50
CA LEU A 513 1.04 -22.81 28.09
C LEU A 513 0.62 -23.91 29.05
N ALA A 514 0.45 -25.12 28.52
CA ALA A 514 0.25 -26.33 29.30
C ALA A 514 1.56 -26.79 29.97
N ALA A 515 1.48 -27.84 30.80
CA ALA A 515 2.63 -28.37 31.55
C ALA A 515 3.81 -28.84 30.67
N ASN A 516 3.57 -29.11 29.38
CA ASN A 516 4.58 -29.52 28.40
C ASN A 516 4.97 -28.41 27.40
N ASP A 517 4.68 -27.14 27.73
CA ASP A 517 4.88 -25.96 26.89
C ASP A 517 4.03 -25.90 25.61
N ASP A 518 2.97 -26.71 25.49
CA ASP A 518 2.02 -26.59 24.38
C ASP A 518 1.08 -25.39 24.58
N PRO A 519 0.80 -24.61 23.53
CA PRO A 519 -0.02 -23.41 23.66
C PRO A 519 -1.50 -23.75 23.84
N ILE A 520 -2.14 -23.11 24.82
CA ILE A 520 -3.58 -23.25 25.10
C ILE A 520 -4.39 -22.09 24.49
N GLY A 521 -3.72 -20.97 24.22
CA GLY A 521 -4.34 -19.74 23.75
C GLY A 521 -5.08 -19.00 24.88
N GLY A 522 -5.85 -17.97 24.52
CA GLY A 522 -6.64 -17.24 25.50
C GLY A 522 -7.70 -16.32 24.92
N ASN A 523 -8.50 -15.74 25.81
CA ASN A 523 -9.67 -14.92 25.46
C ASN A 523 -9.39 -13.42 25.43
N SER A 524 -8.16 -12.97 25.76
CA SER A 524 -7.74 -11.59 25.54
C SER A 524 -6.38 -11.52 24.84
N LEU A 525 -6.24 -10.57 23.91
CA LEU A 525 -5.04 -10.35 23.11
C LEU A 525 -4.66 -8.88 23.12
N LEU A 526 -3.40 -8.60 23.47
CA LEU A 526 -2.78 -7.29 23.30
C LEU A 526 -1.45 -7.50 22.57
N LEU A 527 -1.33 -6.99 21.34
CA LEU A 527 -0.08 -7.00 20.60
C LEU A 527 0.24 -5.60 20.08
N GLY A 528 1.50 -5.23 20.10
CA GLY A 528 1.99 -4.02 19.49
C GLY A 528 3.38 -4.21 18.91
N SER A 529 3.70 -3.39 17.91
CA SER A 529 5.00 -3.42 17.25
C SER A 529 5.39 -2.04 16.76
N PHE A 530 6.66 -1.69 16.94
CA PHE A 530 7.30 -0.53 16.34
C PHE A 530 8.42 -0.99 15.43
N GLU A 531 8.49 -0.45 14.22
CA GLU A 531 9.54 -0.73 13.24
C GLU A 531 10.14 0.55 12.68
N ILE A 532 11.46 0.55 12.49
CA ILE A 532 12.16 1.49 11.62
C ILE A 532 12.68 0.67 10.44
N ARG A 533 12.10 0.93 9.27
CA ARG A 533 12.47 0.32 7.98
C ARG A 533 13.36 1.30 7.23
N PHE A 534 14.48 0.84 6.70
CA PHE A 534 15.43 1.72 6.03
C PHE A 534 16.07 1.03 4.83
N PRO A 535 16.36 1.74 3.74
CA PRO A 535 17.08 1.15 2.62
C PRO A 535 18.52 0.81 3.03
N ILE A 536 19.11 -0.24 2.46
CA ILE A 536 20.53 -0.60 2.62
C ILE A 536 21.26 -0.33 1.30
N TYR A 537 20.91 -1.03 0.22
CA TYR A 537 21.53 -0.84 -1.09
C TYR A 537 20.64 -1.42 -2.19
N LYS A 538 20.32 -0.63 -3.23
CA LYS A 538 19.40 -1.03 -4.30
C LYS A 538 18.12 -1.65 -3.68
N SER A 539 17.78 -2.88 -4.06
CA SER A 539 16.61 -3.61 -3.54
C SER A 539 16.77 -4.14 -2.11
N PHE A 540 17.94 -4.01 -1.48
CA PHE A 540 18.13 -4.43 -0.09
C PHE A 540 17.71 -3.34 0.88
N GLY A 541 16.95 -3.72 1.90
CA GLY A 541 16.56 -2.91 3.03
C GLY A 541 16.84 -3.62 4.36
N GLY A 542 16.77 -2.86 5.44
CA GLY A 542 16.88 -3.33 6.80
C GLY A 542 15.67 -2.91 7.62
N VAL A 543 15.45 -3.61 8.73
CA VAL A 543 14.48 -3.23 9.76
C VAL A 543 15.12 -3.36 11.13
N ALA A 544 14.75 -2.47 12.04
CA ALA A 544 14.90 -2.65 13.48
C ALA A 544 13.50 -2.60 14.09
N PHE A 545 13.20 -3.49 15.04
CA PHE A 545 11.87 -3.60 15.61
C PHE A 545 11.86 -3.83 17.13
N LEU A 546 10.76 -3.39 17.74
CA LEU A 546 10.35 -3.69 19.11
C LEU A 546 8.91 -4.21 19.06
N ASP A 547 8.73 -5.48 19.40
CA ASP A 547 7.43 -6.11 19.59
C ASP A 547 7.11 -6.17 21.08
N TYR A 548 5.85 -5.96 21.44
CA TYR A 548 5.36 -6.09 22.81
C TYR A 548 3.95 -6.65 22.83
N GLY A 549 3.59 -7.37 23.89
CA GLY A 549 2.24 -7.88 24.03
C GLY A 549 2.15 -9.14 24.86
N ASN A 550 0.94 -9.65 24.98
CA ASN A 550 0.66 -10.94 25.58
C ASN A 550 -0.72 -11.48 25.14
N VAL A 551 -0.94 -12.77 25.39
CA VAL A 551 -2.26 -13.41 25.37
C VAL A 551 -2.62 -13.74 26.81
N TYR A 552 -3.88 -13.55 27.20
CA TYR A 552 -4.37 -13.84 28.55
C TYR A 552 -5.53 -14.83 28.49
N SER A 553 -5.58 -15.75 29.45
CA SER A 553 -6.58 -16.83 29.48
C SER A 553 -8.01 -16.31 29.53
N LYS A 554 -8.27 -15.27 30.32
CA LYS A 554 -9.61 -14.72 30.56
C LYS A 554 -9.90 -13.49 29.70
N GLU A 555 -11.19 -13.30 29.42
CA GLU A 555 -11.73 -12.12 28.78
C GLU A 555 -11.51 -10.84 29.62
N PHE A 556 -11.16 -9.74 28.96
CA PHE A 556 -10.84 -8.45 29.57
C PHE A 556 -9.72 -8.44 30.64
N ASP A 557 -8.97 -9.54 30.79
CA ASP A 557 -7.90 -9.70 31.80
C ASP A 557 -6.54 -9.14 31.33
N PHE A 558 -6.52 -7.88 30.92
CA PHE A 558 -5.30 -7.23 30.41
C PHE A 558 -4.33 -6.86 31.54
N LYS A 559 -3.49 -7.81 31.95
CA LYS A 559 -2.46 -7.60 32.98
C LYS A 559 -1.21 -6.93 32.41
N LEU A 560 -1.16 -5.61 32.52
CA LEU A 560 -0.08 -4.80 31.91
C LEU A 560 1.32 -5.07 32.49
N ASP A 561 1.40 -5.67 33.67
CA ASP A 561 2.64 -6.12 34.33
C ASP A 561 3.18 -7.45 33.78
N GLU A 562 2.35 -8.25 33.09
CA GLU A 562 2.75 -9.51 32.45
C GLU A 562 3.18 -9.34 30.98
N ILE A 563 3.23 -8.10 30.45
CA ILE A 563 3.59 -7.83 29.04
C ILE A 563 4.98 -8.38 28.72
N LYS A 564 5.06 -9.09 27.60
CA LYS A 564 6.32 -9.59 27.05
C LYS A 564 6.86 -8.65 25.99
N TYR A 565 8.18 -8.59 25.89
CA TYR A 565 8.89 -7.73 24.94
C TYR A 565 9.90 -8.52 24.14
N ALA A 566 10.02 -8.16 22.86
CA ALA A 566 11.06 -8.67 21.98
C ALA A 566 11.64 -7.53 21.14
N VAL A 567 12.96 -7.50 21.00
CA VAL A 567 13.66 -6.58 20.10
C VAL A 567 14.34 -7.36 19.00
N GLY A 568 14.54 -6.75 17.86
CA GLY A 568 15.23 -7.44 16.78
C GLY A 568 15.58 -6.59 15.60
N THR A 569 16.17 -7.27 14.62
CA THR A 569 16.54 -6.67 13.33
C THR A 569 16.27 -7.66 12.22
N GLY A 570 16.16 -7.16 10.99
CA GLY A 570 15.95 -8.01 9.84
C GLY A 570 16.47 -7.40 8.56
N LEU A 571 16.68 -8.26 7.57
CA LEU A 571 17.02 -7.90 6.21
C LEU A 571 15.79 -8.04 5.32
N ARG A 572 15.70 -7.19 4.31
CA ARG A 572 14.65 -7.18 3.29
C ARG A 572 15.30 -7.21 1.92
N TYR A 573 14.76 -8.02 1.01
CA TYR A 573 15.07 -7.97 -0.41
C TYR A 573 13.79 -7.70 -1.20
N ASN A 574 13.65 -6.47 -1.71
CA ASN A 574 12.47 -6.02 -2.43
C ASN A 574 12.37 -6.74 -3.78
N THR A 575 11.26 -7.46 -3.98
CA THR A 575 10.92 -8.09 -5.26
C THR A 575 9.65 -7.46 -5.83
N LEU A 576 9.30 -7.81 -7.07
CA LEU A 576 8.07 -7.36 -7.72
C LEU A 576 6.79 -7.73 -6.95
N ILE A 577 6.84 -8.80 -6.14
CA ILE A 577 5.70 -9.32 -5.39
C ILE A 577 5.74 -8.96 -3.89
N GLY A 578 6.67 -8.09 -3.47
CA GLY A 578 6.90 -7.70 -2.08
C GLY A 578 8.29 -8.10 -1.57
N PRO A 579 8.69 -7.65 -0.35
CA PRO A 579 10.01 -7.95 0.19
C PRO A 579 10.12 -9.39 0.69
N LEU A 580 11.18 -10.10 0.32
CA LEU A 580 11.62 -11.28 1.07
C LEU A 580 12.23 -10.80 2.38
N ARG A 581 11.84 -11.38 3.52
CA ARG A 581 12.29 -10.95 4.83
C ARG A 581 12.98 -12.05 5.62
N VAL A 582 14.09 -11.66 6.25
CA VAL A 582 14.79 -12.44 7.27
C VAL A 582 14.75 -11.63 8.54
N ASP A 583 14.17 -12.14 9.61
CA ASP A 583 14.04 -11.47 10.90
C ASP A 583 14.75 -12.25 12.00
N PHE A 584 15.50 -11.55 12.85
CA PHE A 584 16.16 -12.05 14.04
C PHE A 584 15.58 -11.34 15.26
N GLY A 585 14.86 -12.07 16.10
CA GLY A 585 14.25 -11.53 17.31
C GLY A 585 14.87 -12.08 18.58
N TYR A 586 14.91 -11.24 19.60
CA TYR A 586 15.41 -11.54 20.93
C TYR A 586 14.35 -11.20 21.98
N ALA A 587 13.86 -12.22 22.70
CA ALA A 587 12.93 -12.04 23.81
C ALA A 587 13.65 -11.49 25.05
N LEU A 588 13.18 -10.35 25.57
CA LEU A 588 13.76 -9.67 26.72
C LEU A 588 13.37 -10.36 28.03
N ASN A 589 12.12 -10.78 28.14
CA ASN A 589 11.53 -11.38 29.35
C ASN A 589 10.69 -12.64 29.04
N PRO A 590 11.24 -13.67 28.35
CA PRO A 590 10.50 -14.89 28.04
C PRO A 590 10.14 -15.68 29.30
N GLU A 591 9.11 -16.52 29.20
CA GLU A 591 8.83 -17.54 30.21
C GLU A 591 9.99 -18.55 30.35
N PRO A 592 10.16 -19.20 31.52
CA PRO A 592 11.05 -20.33 31.66
C PRO A 592 10.80 -21.39 30.56
N GLY A 593 11.86 -21.95 29.99
CA GLY A 593 11.76 -22.94 28.89
C GLY A 593 11.70 -22.33 27.49
N ILE A 594 11.30 -21.07 27.33
CA ILE A 594 11.29 -20.39 26.03
C ILE A 594 12.67 -19.81 25.70
N GLY A 595 13.26 -20.28 24.60
CA GLY A 595 14.52 -19.78 24.08
C GLY A 595 14.46 -18.30 23.70
N ARG A 596 15.49 -17.54 24.06
CA ARG A 596 15.54 -16.09 23.84
C ARG A 596 15.70 -15.67 22.38
N PHE A 597 16.26 -16.51 21.51
CA PHE A 597 16.54 -16.15 20.12
C PHE A 597 15.60 -16.87 19.16
N GLN A 598 15.03 -16.12 18.23
CA GLN A 598 14.20 -16.65 17.14
C GLN A 598 14.70 -16.13 15.79
N PHE A 599 14.49 -16.96 14.77
CA PHE A 599 14.84 -16.68 13.39
C PHE A 599 13.62 -16.94 12.51
N PHE A 600 13.28 -15.98 11.66
CA PHE A 600 12.16 -16.10 10.75
C PHE A 600 12.55 -15.76 9.31
N LEU A 601 12.05 -16.56 8.38
CA LEU A 601 12.07 -16.30 6.94
C LEU A 601 10.62 -16.18 6.47
N SER A 602 10.28 -15.15 5.69
CA SER A 602 8.92 -14.95 5.19
C SER A 602 8.90 -14.00 3.99
N ILE A 603 7.73 -13.78 3.39
CA ILE A 603 7.50 -12.88 2.25
C ILE A 603 6.50 -11.80 2.66
N GLY A 604 6.73 -10.56 2.27
CA GLY A 604 5.94 -9.39 2.69
C GLY A 604 6.53 -8.70 3.93
N GLN A 605 5.98 -7.54 4.28
CA GLN A 605 6.26 -6.92 5.58
C GLN A 605 5.56 -7.70 6.70
N ALA A 606 6.00 -7.53 7.95
CA ALA A 606 5.41 -8.22 9.10
C ALA A 606 3.96 -7.81 9.35
N PHE A 607 3.60 -6.58 8.96
CA PHE A 607 2.26 -6.01 9.02
C PHE A 607 2.09 -4.85 8.05
#